data_AF-A0A2G1WYI6-F1
#
_entry.id   AF-A0A2G1WYI6-F1
#
_cell.length_a   1.000
_cell.length_b   1.000
_cell.length_c   1.000
_cell.angle_alpha   90.00
_cell.angle_beta   90.00
_cell.angle_gamma   90.00
#
_symmetry.space_group_name_H-M   'P 1'
#
loop_
_entity.id
_entity.type
_entity.pdbx_description
1 polymer ?
#
loop_
_entity_poly.entity_id
_entity_poly.type
_entity_poly.pdbx_seq_one_letter_code
_entity_poly.pdbx_strand_id
1 'polypeptide(L)'
;MSEALAWIRKSKGEELDVGLEEQRELVRALADDIVDDVEVLDLGVHTGFSTMTRDDPAGLLDQNDRVQDRVSELEAGRYTHLVAWDDRRICRDGYFSVIQYAAKQGDAEIVYVGDVNEDDLTFDLKRRIERDTKEEEIEKSRRAIERRKEQGYDHGRPRFGMAYDDSGEYQVPGEEFDTVLEIFRLDNSGKSRREIADEVSVAISTVQNVIQRREWYIKRKQMAET
;
A
#
# COMPACT_ATOMS: atom_id res chain seq x y z
N MET A 1 -11.35 39.70 -9.62
CA MET A 1 -11.15 38.86 -10.82
C MET A 1 -11.50 37.46 -10.38
N SER A 2 -12.36 36.77 -11.11
CA SER A 2 -12.71 35.38 -10.82
C SER A 2 -11.57 34.52 -11.35
N GLU A 3 -10.86 33.83 -10.46
CA GLU A 3 -9.79 32.89 -10.79
C GLU A 3 -10.31 31.47 -10.48
N ALA A 4 -9.96 30.48 -11.29
CA ALA A 4 -10.29 29.08 -11.07
C ALA A 4 -9.02 28.24 -10.91
N LEU A 5 -9.10 27.24 -10.03
CA LEU A 5 -8.08 26.22 -9.87
C LEU A 5 -8.52 24.95 -10.62
N ALA A 6 -7.84 24.61 -11.70
CA ALA A 6 -8.01 23.35 -12.41
C ALA A 6 -7.16 22.25 -11.75
N TRP A 7 -7.80 21.21 -11.22
CA TRP A 7 -7.17 20.13 -10.46
C TRP A 7 -7.13 18.82 -11.25
N ILE A 8 -5.92 18.39 -11.60
CA ILE A 8 -5.68 17.22 -12.46
C ILE A 8 -4.80 16.22 -11.73
N ARG A 9 -5.24 14.96 -11.67
CA ARG A 9 -4.49 13.89 -11.01
C ARG A 9 -5.04 12.53 -11.37
N LYS A 10 -4.20 11.62 -11.84
CA LYS A 10 -4.54 10.22 -12.03
C LYS A 10 -4.00 9.33 -10.91
N SER A 11 -4.85 8.44 -10.40
CA SER A 11 -4.51 7.59 -9.25
C SER A 11 -3.54 6.45 -9.56
N LYS A 12 -3.57 5.90 -10.78
CA LYS A 12 -2.70 4.82 -11.30
C LYS A 12 -2.68 4.88 -12.84
N GLY A 13 -1.57 4.50 -13.46
CA GLY A 13 -1.39 4.45 -14.92
C GLY A 13 -0.05 5.02 -15.35
N GLU A 14 0.15 5.21 -16.65
CA GLU A 14 1.28 5.95 -17.21
C GLU A 14 0.86 7.40 -17.53
N GLU A 15 1.81 8.35 -17.58
CA GLU A 15 1.50 9.76 -17.87
C GLU A 15 0.95 10.00 -19.29
N LEU A 16 1.22 9.07 -20.22
CA LEU A 16 0.76 9.07 -21.61
C LEU A 16 -0.53 8.26 -21.82
N ASP A 17 -1.17 7.85 -20.73
CA ASP A 17 -2.42 7.10 -20.81
C ASP A 17 -3.56 8.05 -21.19
N VAL A 18 -4.32 7.70 -22.23
CA VAL A 18 -5.35 8.52 -22.91
C VAL A 18 -6.27 9.22 -21.92
N GLY A 19 -6.63 8.57 -20.81
CA GLY A 19 -7.51 9.17 -19.80
C GLY A 19 -6.90 10.31 -18.95
N LEU A 20 -5.59 10.57 -18.99
CA LEU A 20 -4.97 11.74 -18.34
C LEU A 20 -4.89 12.93 -19.29
N GLU A 21 -4.60 12.70 -20.58
CA GLU A 21 -4.63 13.75 -21.61
C GLU A 21 -6.05 14.31 -21.77
N GLU A 22 -7.04 13.43 -21.87
CA GLU A 22 -8.46 13.81 -21.91
C GLU A 22 -8.87 14.61 -20.66
N GLN A 23 -8.37 14.20 -19.48
CA GLN A 23 -8.62 14.94 -18.25
C GLN A 23 -8.00 16.35 -18.26
N ARG A 24 -6.76 16.50 -18.75
CA ARG A 24 -6.10 17.80 -18.86
C ARG A 24 -6.86 18.74 -19.77
N GLU A 25 -7.36 18.23 -20.89
CA GLU A 25 -8.13 18.99 -21.86
C GLU A 25 -9.48 19.42 -21.29
N LEU A 26 -10.29 18.47 -20.82
CA LEU A 26 -11.68 18.77 -20.44
C LEU A 26 -11.79 19.56 -19.13
N VAL A 27 -10.94 19.31 -18.13
CA VAL A 27 -10.93 20.09 -16.88
C VAL A 27 -10.53 21.54 -17.16
N ARG A 28 -9.56 21.74 -18.05
CA ARG A 28 -9.13 23.08 -18.43
C ARG A 28 -10.18 23.81 -19.25
N ALA A 29 -10.76 23.15 -20.25
CA ALA A 29 -11.83 23.72 -21.07
C ALA A 29 -13.02 24.18 -20.20
N LEU A 30 -13.43 23.36 -19.23
CA LEU A 30 -14.49 23.74 -18.30
C LEU A 30 -14.09 24.94 -17.42
N ALA A 31 -12.85 25.02 -16.95
CA ALA A 31 -12.39 26.16 -16.17
C ALA A 31 -12.36 27.46 -16.99
N ASP A 32 -11.85 27.38 -18.23
CA ASP A 32 -11.79 28.51 -19.17
C ASP A 32 -13.21 28.99 -19.58
N ASP A 33 -14.21 28.12 -19.55
CA ASP A 33 -15.62 28.48 -19.80
C ASP A 33 -16.28 29.22 -18.61
N ILE A 34 -15.75 29.04 -17.39
CA ILE A 34 -16.33 29.61 -16.15
C ILE A 34 -15.68 30.95 -15.80
N VAL A 35 -14.37 31.07 -15.99
CA VAL A 35 -13.60 32.25 -15.59
C VAL A 35 -12.54 32.65 -16.61
N ASP A 36 -12.11 33.92 -16.55
CA ASP A 36 -11.07 34.45 -17.45
C ASP A 36 -9.63 34.01 -17.08
N ASP A 37 -9.37 33.69 -15.81
CA ASP A 37 -8.04 33.33 -15.30
C ASP A 37 -8.06 31.92 -14.66
N VAL A 38 -7.25 31.01 -15.21
CA VAL A 38 -7.17 29.61 -14.75
C VAL A 38 -5.74 29.26 -14.33
N GLU A 39 -5.60 28.80 -13.08
CA GLU A 39 -4.38 28.19 -12.58
C GLU A 39 -4.51 26.67 -12.54
N VAL A 40 -3.46 25.94 -12.92
CA VAL A 40 -3.51 24.48 -13.06
C VAL A 40 -2.62 23.79 -12.02
N LEU A 41 -3.25 22.99 -11.15
CA LEU A 41 -2.56 21.98 -10.35
C LEU A 41 -2.61 20.63 -11.09
N ASP A 42 -1.59 20.37 -11.90
CA ASP A 42 -1.38 19.05 -12.50
C ASP A 42 -0.38 18.24 -11.67
N LEU A 43 -0.89 17.15 -11.08
CA LEU A 43 -0.12 16.19 -10.29
C LEU A 43 0.28 14.95 -11.10
N GLY A 44 -0.14 14.84 -12.36
CA GLY A 44 0.14 13.69 -13.21
C GLY A 44 -0.37 12.38 -12.61
N VAL A 45 0.44 11.33 -12.71
CA VAL A 45 0.19 10.06 -11.99
C VAL A 45 0.72 10.18 -10.57
N HIS A 46 -0.17 10.41 -9.61
CA HIS A 46 0.20 10.59 -8.21
C HIS A 46 -0.32 9.44 -7.34
N THR A 47 0.56 8.48 -7.05
CA THR A 47 0.29 7.35 -6.16
C THR A 47 0.78 7.69 -4.75
N GLY A 48 -0.11 8.22 -3.94
CA GLY A 48 0.18 8.69 -2.58
C GLY A 48 -0.95 9.62 -2.22
N PHE A 49 -1.84 9.17 -1.35
CA PHE A 49 -3.00 9.97 -1.00
C PHE A 49 -2.64 10.82 0.21
N SER A 50 -3.17 12.03 0.25
CA SER A 50 -3.62 12.64 1.49
C SER A 50 -4.56 11.64 2.17
N THR A 51 -4.21 11.20 3.38
CA THR A 51 -5.05 10.29 4.15
C THR A 51 -5.11 10.79 5.58
N MET A 52 -6.31 10.81 6.16
CA MET A 52 -6.46 11.12 7.59
C MET A 52 -5.94 10.01 8.53
N THR A 53 -5.41 8.91 8.00
CA THR A 53 -5.01 7.73 8.78
C THR A 53 -3.49 7.59 8.96
N ARG A 54 -2.69 8.54 8.48
CA ARG A 54 -1.24 8.57 8.75
C ARG A 54 -0.98 9.40 10.01
N ASP A 55 -0.38 8.78 11.02
CA ASP A 55 0.12 9.47 12.21
C ASP A 55 1.27 10.41 11.81
N ASP A 56 0.98 11.70 11.70
CA ASP A 56 1.99 12.74 11.48
C ASP A 56 1.91 13.81 12.59
N PRO A 57 3.04 14.15 13.25
CA PRO A 57 3.07 15.11 14.34
C PRO A 57 2.79 16.57 13.92
N ALA A 58 2.85 16.92 12.64
CA ALA A 58 2.46 18.24 12.13
C ALA A 58 0.94 18.38 11.95
N GLY A 59 0.17 17.29 12.06
CA GLY A 59 -1.29 17.29 11.87
C GLY A 59 -1.73 17.54 10.42
N LEU A 60 -0.79 17.55 9.47
CA LEU A 60 -1.05 17.75 8.05
C LEU A 60 -1.43 16.41 7.38
N LEU A 61 -2.54 16.42 6.65
CA LEU A 61 -3.21 15.21 6.17
C LEU A 61 -2.77 14.80 4.74
N ASP A 62 -2.21 15.74 3.97
CA ASP A 62 -1.41 15.51 2.76
C ASP A 62 0.05 15.88 3.05
N GLN A 63 1.03 15.23 2.41
CA GLN A 63 2.45 15.58 2.50
C GLN A 63 2.99 16.21 1.20
N ASN A 64 2.13 16.44 0.21
CA ASN A 64 2.49 17.12 -1.02
C ASN A 64 2.34 18.63 -0.84
N ASP A 65 3.46 19.35 -0.76
CA ASP A 65 3.50 20.80 -0.57
C ASP A 65 2.64 21.54 -1.61
N ARG A 66 2.65 21.07 -2.88
CA ARG A 66 1.82 21.67 -3.94
C ARG A 66 0.33 21.50 -3.69
N VAL A 67 -0.10 20.47 -2.96
CA VAL A 67 -1.50 20.29 -2.57
C VAL A 67 -1.81 21.20 -1.37
N GLN A 68 -0.94 21.20 -0.35
CA GLN A 68 -1.12 22.03 0.84
C GLN A 68 -1.23 23.51 0.49
N ASP A 69 -0.32 24.02 -0.35
CA ASP A 69 -0.32 25.41 -0.81
C ASP A 69 -1.66 25.78 -1.45
N ARG A 70 -2.19 24.91 -2.32
CA ARG A 70 -3.46 25.16 -3.04
C ARG A 70 -4.67 25.11 -2.13
N VAL A 71 -4.64 24.24 -1.12
CA VAL A 71 -5.69 24.21 -0.09
C VAL A 71 -5.66 25.49 0.74
N SER A 72 -4.48 25.99 1.13
CA SER A 72 -4.36 27.27 1.83
C SER A 72 -4.80 28.46 0.98
N GLU A 73 -4.53 28.44 -0.32
CA GLU A 73 -5.00 29.48 -1.25
C GLU A 73 -6.51 29.44 -1.49
N LEU A 74 -7.10 28.23 -1.58
CA LEU A 74 -8.55 28.05 -1.58
C LEU A 74 -9.16 28.62 -0.31
N GLU A 75 -8.61 28.30 0.86
CA GLU A 75 -9.08 28.84 2.15
C GLU A 75 -8.97 30.37 2.23
N ALA A 76 -7.91 30.94 1.65
CA ALA A 76 -7.70 32.38 1.59
C ALA A 76 -8.63 33.11 0.61
N GLY A 77 -9.46 32.38 -0.14
CA GLY A 77 -10.38 32.93 -1.14
C GLY A 77 -9.70 33.46 -2.39
N ARG A 78 -8.53 32.90 -2.74
CA ARG A 78 -7.83 33.24 -3.98
C ARG A 78 -8.64 32.82 -5.21
N TYR A 79 -9.28 31.66 -5.13
CA TYR A 79 -10.06 31.09 -6.22
C TYR A 79 -11.55 31.21 -5.95
N THR A 80 -12.30 31.48 -7.00
CA THR A 80 -13.77 31.44 -6.99
C THR A 80 -14.31 30.07 -7.37
N HIS A 81 -13.51 29.27 -8.07
CA HIS A 81 -13.89 27.93 -8.50
C HIS A 81 -12.73 26.94 -8.36
N LEU A 82 -13.05 25.72 -7.95
CA LEU A 82 -12.19 24.54 -8.03
C LEU A 82 -12.79 23.59 -9.06
N VAL A 83 -12.12 23.40 -10.19
CA VAL A 83 -12.60 22.57 -11.28
C VAL A 83 -11.81 21.27 -11.31
N ALA A 84 -12.49 20.13 -11.29
CA ALA A 84 -11.85 18.81 -11.37
C ALA A 84 -12.66 17.88 -12.27
N TRP A 85 -12.11 16.70 -12.56
CA TRP A 85 -12.87 15.71 -13.32
C TRP A 85 -13.97 15.04 -12.50
N ASP A 86 -13.61 14.59 -11.29
CA ASP A 86 -14.49 14.04 -10.26
C ASP A 86 -13.82 14.27 -8.89
N ASP A 87 -14.57 14.05 -7.80
CA ASP A 87 -14.09 14.12 -6.42
C ASP A 87 -12.88 13.19 -6.16
N ARG A 88 -12.88 12.02 -6.78
CA ARG A 88 -11.80 11.01 -6.73
C ARG A 88 -10.54 11.46 -7.47
N ARG A 89 -10.54 12.58 -8.19
CA ARG A 89 -9.36 13.18 -8.83
C ARG A 89 -8.80 14.32 -7.97
N ILE A 90 -9.59 14.85 -7.04
CA ILE A 90 -9.13 15.76 -6.00
C ILE A 90 -8.39 14.98 -4.90
N CYS A 91 -9.04 14.00 -4.27
CA CYS A 91 -8.45 13.14 -3.23
C CYS A 91 -9.10 11.75 -3.22
N ARG A 92 -8.95 10.92 -2.17
CA ARG A 92 -9.50 9.54 -2.14
C ARG A 92 -10.32 9.21 -0.90
N ASP A 93 -10.19 10.00 0.16
CA ASP A 93 -10.81 9.71 1.44
C ASP A 93 -11.29 10.99 2.14
N GLY A 94 -11.42 10.95 3.47
CA GLY A 94 -11.90 12.06 4.29
C GLY A 94 -11.14 13.38 4.13
N TYR A 95 -9.98 13.41 3.47
CA TYR A 95 -9.35 14.67 3.09
C TYR A 95 -10.21 15.53 2.14
N PHE A 96 -11.16 14.93 1.42
CA PHE A 96 -12.10 15.71 0.59
C PHE A 96 -12.86 16.73 1.42
N SER A 97 -13.28 16.34 2.62
CA SER A 97 -13.97 17.23 3.55
C SER A 97 -13.12 18.43 3.98
N VAL A 98 -11.80 18.31 4.01
CA VAL A 98 -10.88 19.41 4.31
C VAL A 98 -10.84 20.39 3.14
N ILE A 99 -10.74 19.87 1.91
CA ILE A 99 -10.74 20.70 0.70
C ILE A 99 -12.10 21.38 0.52
N GLN A 100 -13.21 20.68 0.77
CA GLN A 100 -14.55 21.27 0.78
C GLN A 100 -14.68 22.36 1.85
N TYR A 101 -14.12 22.14 3.04
CA TYR A 101 -14.13 23.15 4.08
C TYR A 101 -13.32 24.38 3.69
N ALA A 102 -12.11 24.21 3.14
CA ALA A 102 -11.26 25.29 2.64
C ALA A 102 -11.94 26.08 1.52
N ALA A 103 -12.46 25.40 0.50
CA ALA A 103 -13.22 26.02 -0.58
C ALA A 103 -14.40 26.84 -0.04
N LYS A 104 -15.15 26.30 0.94
CA LYS A 104 -16.25 27.02 1.58
C LYS A 104 -15.79 28.24 2.39
N GLN A 105 -14.64 28.19 3.05
CA GLN A 105 -14.09 29.36 3.77
C GLN A 105 -13.70 30.48 2.81
N GLY A 106 -13.13 30.12 1.65
CA GLY A 106 -12.75 31.07 0.61
C GLY A 106 -13.85 31.45 -0.38
N ASP A 107 -15.09 31.00 -0.16
CA ASP A 107 -16.23 31.24 -1.06
C ASP A 107 -16.01 30.72 -2.49
N ALA A 108 -15.33 29.57 -2.61
CA ALA A 108 -15.07 28.87 -3.86
C ALA A 108 -16.09 27.74 -4.12
N GLU A 109 -16.63 27.68 -5.34
CA GLU A 109 -17.49 26.59 -5.79
C GLU A 109 -16.68 25.43 -6.38
N ILE A 110 -17.05 24.18 -6.08
CA ILE A 110 -16.41 23.00 -6.67
C ILE A 110 -17.25 22.50 -7.85
N VAL A 111 -16.62 22.40 -9.02
CA VAL A 111 -17.27 22.03 -10.28
C VAL A 111 -16.59 20.81 -10.89
N TYR A 112 -17.38 19.90 -11.47
CA TYR A 112 -16.89 18.66 -12.05
C TYR A 112 -17.20 18.53 -13.54
N VAL A 113 -16.29 17.88 -14.28
CA VAL A 113 -16.48 17.54 -15.70
C VAL A 113 -17.38 16.31 -15.88
N GLY A 114 -17.24 15.29 -15.03
CA GLY A 114 -18.08 14.09 -15.06
C GLY A 114 -19.37 14.25 -14.25
N ASP A 115 -20.42 13.51 -14.61
CA ASP A 115 -21.62 13.38 -13.77
C ASP A 115 -21.24 12.79 -12.40
N VAL A 116 -21.34 13.62 -11.35
CA VAL A 116 -21.20 13.16 -9.97
C VAL A 116 -22.49 12.44 -9.60
N ASN A 117 -22.45 11.11 -9.52
CA ASN A 117 -23.62 10.35 -9.10
C ASN A 117 -23.87 10.61 -7.61
N GLU A 118 -25.08 11.04 -7.22
CA GLU A 118 -25.49 11.15 -5.80
C GLU A 118 -25.37 9.82 -5.03
N ASP A 119 -25.29 8.67 -5.74
CA ASP A 119 -24.96 7.35 -5.17
C ASP A 119 -23.51 7.21 -4.67
N ASP A 120 -22.63 8.20 -4.90
CA ASP A 120 -21.23 8.19 -4.47
C ASP A 120 -21.06 8.19 -2.94
N LEU A 121 -22.02 8.72 -2.16
CA LEU A 121 -21.97 8.61 -0.69
C LEU A 121 -22.01 7.15 -0.23
N THR A 122 -22.78 6.30 -0.92
CA THR A 122 -22.88 4.86 -0.63
C THR A 122 -21.61 4.12 -1.06
N PHE A 123 -20.97 4.58 -2.14
CA PHE A 123 -19.72 4.02 -2.64
C PHE A 123 -18.53 4.38 -1.73
N ASP A 124 -18.46 5.62 -1.26
CA ASP A 124 -17.46 6.10 -0.30
C ASP A 124 -17.61 5.43 1.08
N LEU A 125 -18.84 5.25 1.57
CA LEU A 125 -19.07 4.49 2.79
C LEU A 125 -18.63 3.03 2.65
N LYS A 126 -19.03 2.34 1.56
CA LYS A 126 -18.61 0.96 1.32
C LYS A 126 -17.08 0.84 1.29
N ARG A 127 -16.40 1.78 0.67
CA ARG A 127 -14.95 1.74 0.52
C ARG A 127 -14.19 2.11 1.79
N ARG A 128 -14.74 3.03 2.60
CA ARG A 128 -14.25 3.31 3.96
C ARG A 128 -14.37 2.05 4.82
N ILE A 129 -15.51 1.38 4.77
CA ILE A 129 -15.71 0.09 5.44
C ILE A 129 -14.71 -0.96 4.93
N GLU A 130 -14.51 -1.10 3.61
CA GLU A 130 -13.54 -2.05 3.04
C GLU A 130 -12.10 -1.73 3.46
N ARG A 131 -11.72 -0.45 3.54
CA ARG A 131 -10.39 -0.03 3.99
C ARG A 131 -10.21 -0.28 5.48
N ASP A 132 -11.16 0.15 6.30
CA ASP A 132 -11.12 -0.04 7.75
C ASP A 132 -11.08 -1.54 8.06
N THR A 133 -11.86 -2.36 7.33
CA THR A 133 -11.79 -3.83 7.41
C THR A 133 -10.40 -4.34 7.04
N LYS A 134 -9.79 -3.85 5.95
CA LYS A 134 -8.46 -4.29 5.52
C LYS A 134 -7.36 -3.87 6.50
N GLU A 135 -7.44 -2.67 7.06
CA GLU A 135 -6.52 -2.17 8.08
C GLU A 135 -6.66 -2.96 9.38
N GLU A 136 -7.88 -3.26 9.82
CA GLU A 136 -8.15 -4.18 10.94
C GLU A 136 -7.57 -5.58 10.70
N GLU A 137 -7.72 -6.14 9.50
CA GLU A 137 -7.16 -7.45 9.17
C GLU A 137 -5.63 -7.45 9.15
N ILE A 138 -5.01 -6.36 8.69
CA ILE A 138 -3.54 -6.15 8.76
C ILE A 138 -3.11 -6.04 10.22
N GLU A 139 -3.86 -5.29 11.04
CA GLU A 139 -3.55 -5.11 12.45
C GLU A 139 -3.71 -6.41 13.25
N LYS A 140 -4.79 -7.17 13.02
CA LYS A 140 -4.99 -8.50 13.58
C LYS A 140 -3.86 -9.45 13.19
N SER A 141 -3.44 -9.42 11.91
CA SER A 141 -2.32 -10.21 11.42
C SER A 141 -1.00 -9.82 12.10
N ARG A 142 -0.72 -8.52 12.27
CA ARG A 142 0.44 -8.01 13.01
C ARG A 142 0.43 -8.45 14.46
N ARG A 143 -0.68 -8.26 15.18
CA ARG A 143 -0.84 -8.70 16.58
C ARG A 143 -0.70 -10.21 16.73
N ALA A 144 -1.19 -11.00 15.76
CA ALA A 144 -1.00 -12.45 15.77
C ALA A 144 0.47 -12.85 15.62
N ILE A 145 1.21 -12.18 14.73
CA ILE A 145 2.67 -12.39 14.58
C ILE A 145 3.41 -11.97 15.85
N GLU A 146 3.03 -10.87 16.47
CA GLU A 146 3.64 -10.36 17.70
C GLU A 146 3.42 -11.30 18.88
N ARG A 147 2.18 -11.77 19.10
CA ARG A 147 1.89 -12.79 20.11
C ARG A 147 2.68 -14.08 19.92
N ARG A 148 2.84 -14.54 18.67
CA ARG A 148 3.68 -15.72 18.37
C ARG A 148 5.14 -15.46 18.72
N LYS A 149 5.67 -14.26 18.46
CA LYS A 149 7.04 -13.89 18.86
C LYS A 149 7.20 -13.83 20.38
N GLU A 150 6.24 -13.23 21.09
CA GLU A 150 6.25 -13.15 22.57
C GLU A 150 6.23 -14.53 23.22
N GLN A 151 5.46 -15.47 22.67
CA GLN A 151 5.36 -16.85 23.13
C GLN A 151 6.53 -17.74 22.64
N GLY A 152 7.42 -17.19 21.80
CA GLY A 152 8.56 -17.93 21.24
C GLY A 152 8.20 -18.94 20.15
N TYR A 153 7.00 -18.84 19.58
CA TYR A 153 6.48 -19.72 18.55
C TYR A 153 7.08 -19.40 17.17
N ASP A 154 7.18 -20.40 16.31
CA ASP A 154 7.65 -20.21 14.95
C ASP A 154 6.59 -19.47 14.12
N HIS A 155 7.01 -18.62 13.18
CA HIS A 155 6.10 -17.87 12.33
C HIS A 155 6.51 -17.90 10.85
N GLY A 156 5.53 -17.72 9.96
CA GLY A 156 5.73 -17.69 8.51
C GLY A 156 5.65 -19.06 7.86
N ARG A 157 6.12 -19.14 6.61
CA ARG A 157 6.16 -20.40 5.85
C ARG A 157 7.12 -21.40 6.53
N PRO A 158 6.76 -22.69 6.65
CA PRO A 158 7.69 -23.72 7.10
C PRO A 158 8.98 -23.72 6.29
N ARG A 159 10.11 -23.90 6.97
CA ARG A 159 11.41 -24.07 6.30
C ARG A 159 11.42 -25.40 5.52
N PHE A 160 12.31 -25.50 4.54
CA PHE A 160 12.46 -26.73 3.75
C PHE A 160 12.67 -27.95 4.66
N GLY A 161 11.95 -29.04 4.41
CA GLY A 161 11.97 -30.24 5.25
C GLY A 161 11.23 -30.13 6.59
N MET A 162 10.55 -29.02 6.87
CA MET A 162 9.80 -28.81 8.13
C MET A 162 8.30 -28.71 7.88
N ALA A 163 7.52 -29.13 8.87
CA ALA A 163 6.09 -28.89 8.99
C ALA A 163 5.80 -28.20 10.33
N TYR A 164 4.61 -27.64 10.49
CA TYR A 164 4.16 -27.23 11.83
C TYR A 164 3.71 -28.46 12.62
N ASP A 165 3.90 -28.44 13.94
CA ASP A 165 3.32 -29.42 14.86
C ASP A 165 1.78 -29.35 14.88
N ASP A 166 1.15 -30.29 15.58
CA ASP A 166 -0.33 -30.37 15.65
C ASP A 166 -0.96 -29.11 16.27
N SER A 167 -0.25 -28.47 17.20
CA SER A 167 -0.67 -27.19 17.82
C SER A 167 -0.47 -26.00 16.88
N GLY A 168 0.26 -26.17 15.79
CA GLY A 168 0.61 -25.11 14.86
C GLY A 168 1.51 -24.05 15.48
N GLU A 169 2.31 -24.38 16.50
CA GLU A 169 3.13 -23.45 17.30
C GLU A 169 4.61 -23.52 16.87
N TYR A 170 5.15 -24.73 16.71
CA TYR A 170 6.55 -24.95 16.37
C TYR A 170 6.72 -25.70 15.05
N GLN A 171 7.83 -25.46 14.38
CA GLN A 171 8.22 -26.21 13.19
C GLN A 171 9.02 -27.45 13.59
N VAL A 172 8.52 -28.62 13.19
CA VAL A 172 9.06 -29.95 13.46
C VAL A 172 9.44 -30.66 12.14
N PRO A 173 10.28 -31.71 12.16
CA PRO A 173 10.60 -32.51 10.98
C PRO A 173 9.36 -32.93 10.19
N GLY A 174 9.34 -32.62 8.90
CA GLY A 174 8.27 -33.01 7.97
C GLY A 174 8.70 -34.13 7.02
N GLU A 175 7.91 -34.37 5.97
CA GLU A 175 8.14 -35.45 5.00
C GLU A 175 9.49 -35.36 4.29
N GLU A 176 9.93 -34.15 3.94
CA GLU A 176 11.21 -33.92 3.24
C GLU A 176 12.42 -33.77 4.19
N PHE A 177 12.26 -34.08 5.48
CA PHE A 177 13.33 -33.89 6.46
C PHE A 177 14.54 -34.81 6.22
N ASP A 178 14.34 -36.00 5.65
CA ASP A 178 15.44 -36.90 5.30
C ASP A 178 16.38 -36.26 4.28
N THR A 179 15.86 -35.44 3.37
CA THR A 179 16.67 -34.65 2.42
C THR A 179 17.54 -33.63 3.15
N VAL A 180 17.06 -33.06 4.25
CA VAL A 180 17.86 -32.14 5.10
C VAL A 180 19.01 -32.88 5.77
N LEU A 181 18.76 -34.08 6.30
CA LEU A 181 19.80 -34.92 6.90
C LEU A 181 20.84 -35.35 5.87
N GLU A 182 20.39 -35.67 4.66
CA GLU A 182 21.26 -36.02 3.54
C GLU A 182 22.16 -34.86 3.12
N ILE A 183 21.61 -33.63 3.03
CA ILE A 183 22.40 -32.41 2.80
C ILE A 183 23.50 -32.27 3.85
N PHE A 184 23.22 -32.48 5.14
CA PHE A 184 24.24 -32.41 6.19
C PHE A 184 25.31 -33.50 6.06
N ARG A 185 24.91 -34.72 5.68
CA ARG A 185 25.83 -35.83 5.46
C ARG A 185 26.82 -35.52 4.33
N LEU A 186 26.31 -35.02 3.20
CA LEU A 186 27.12 -34.69 2.03
C LEU A 186 28.04 -33.49 2.29
N ASP A 187 27.55 -32.46 2.98
CA ASP A 187 28.34 -31.31 3.44
C ASP A 187 29.48 -31.76 4.38
N ASN A 188 29.21 -32.66 5.33
CA ASN A 188 30.24 -33.23 6.21
C ASN A 188 31.28 -34.07 5.46
N SER A 189 30.91 -34.68 4.33
CA SER A 189 31.85 -35.40 3.46
C SER A 189 32.71 -34.47 2.58
N GLY A 190 32.50 -33.15 2.67
CA GLY A 190 33.28 -32.14 1.96
C GLY A 190 32.80 -31.82 0.55
N LYS A 191 31.60 -32.26 0.16
CA LYS A 191 31.04 -31.95 -1.17
C LYS A 191 30.70 -30.46 -1.29
N SER A 192 30.85 -29.92 -2.49
CA SER A 192 30.45 -28.54 -2.76
C SER A 192 28.93 -28.40 -2.80
N ARG A 193 28.41 -27.19 -2.54
CA ARG A 193 26.97 -26.90 -2.58
C ARG A 193 26.30 -27.25 -3.90
N ARG A 194 27.05 -27.18 -5.02
CA ARG A 194 26.55 -27.56 -6.35
C ARG A 194 26.38 -29.08 -6.45
N GLU A 195 27.40 -29.84 -6.07
CA GLU A 195 27.34 -31.31 -6.06
C GLU A 195 26.22 -31.82 -5.15
N ILE A 196 26.06 -31.21 -3.96
CA ILE A 196 24.97 -31.55 -3.04
C ILE A 196 23.61 -31.29 -3.68
N ALA A 197 23.43 -30.11 -4.30
CA ALA A 197 22.18 -29.72 -4.95
C ALA A 197 21.80 -30.68 -6.09
N ASP A 198 22.78 -31.06 -6.90
CA ASP A 198 22.59 -32.01 -7.99
C ASP A 198 22.21 -33.40 -7.47
N GLU A 199 22.84 -33.86 -6.38
CA GLU A 199 22.63 -35.19 -5.80
C GLU A 199 21.28 -35.34 -5.09
N VAL A 200 20.87 -34.33 -4.32
CA VAL A 200 19.57 -34.34 -3.62
C VAL A 200 18.44 -33.71 -4.45
N SER A 201 18.74 -33.28 -5.68
CA SER A 201 17.76 -32.68 -6.61
C SER A 201 17.02 -31.47 -6.03
N VAL A 202 17.71 -30.59 -5.30
CA VAL A 202 17.15 -29.33 -4.78
C VAL A 202 17.94 -28.13 -5.27
N ALA A 203 17.34 -26.94 -5.27
CA ALA A 203 18.05 -25.72 -5.66
C ALA A 203 19.29 -25.48 -4.77
N ILE A 204 20.40 -25.00 -5.37
CA ILE A 204 21.64 -24.64 -4.65
C ILE A 204 21.36 -23.66 -3.50
N SER A 205 20.41 -22.74 -3.68
CA SER A 205 19.99 -21.79 -2.65
C SER A 205 19.31 -22.46 -1.45
N THR A 206 18.55 -23.55 -1.68
CA THR A 206 17.97 -24.38 -0.61
C THR A 206 19.06 -25.07 0.18
N VAL A 207 20.02 -25.71 -0.50
CA VAL A 207 21.20 -26.34 0.15
C VAL A 207 21.93 -25.34 1.03
N GLN A 208 22.24 -24.16 0.48
CA GLN A 208 22.90 -23.09 1.23
C GLN A 208 22.10 -22.68 2.47
N ASN A 209 20.79 -22.48 2.32
CA ASN A 209 19.91 -22.07 3.41
C ASN A 209 19.78 -23.11 4.52
N VAL A 210 19.81 -24.40 4.17
CA VAL A 210 19.80 -25.52 5.10
C VAL A 210 21.10 -25.58 5.88
N ILE A 211 22.25 -25.53 5.20
CA ILE A 211 23.58 -25.56 5.84
C ILE A 211 23.77 -24.38 6.79
N GLN A 212 23.41 -23.16 6.38
CA GLN A 212 23.51 -21.96 7.22
C GLN A 212 22.68 -22.04 8.51
N ARG A 213 21.64 -22.89 8.54
CA ARG A 213 20.71 -23.03 9.66
C ARG A 213 20.83 -24.39 10.34
N ARG A 214 21.95 -25.10 10.15
CA ARG A 214 22.16 -26.46 10.66
C ARG A 214 21.80 -26.61 12.13
N GLU A 215 22.30 -25.72 12.99
CA GLU A 215 22.04 -25.76 14.44
C GLU A 215 20.55 -25.66 14.77
N TRP A 216 19.81 -24.82 14.03
CA TRP A 216 18.36 -24.67 14.20
C TRP A 216 17.63 -25.98 13.87
N TYR A 217 17.98 -26.63 12.75
CA TYR A 217 17.38 -27.91 12.35
C TYR A 217 17.67 -29.03 13.35
N ILE A 218 18.91 -29.12 13.86
CA ILE A 218 19.29 -30.11 14.88
C ILE A 218 18.50 -29.90 16.16
N LYS A 219 18.40 -28.66 16.65
CA LYS A 219 17.64 -28.32 17.85
C LYS A 219 16.16 -28.69 17.71
N ARG A 220 15.55 -28.38 16.55
CA ARG A 220 14.13 -28.71 16.29
C ARG A 220 13.88 -30.21 16.23
N LYS A 221 14.78 -30.98 15.61
CA LYS A 221 14.69 -32.45 15.61
C LYS A 221 14.67 -33.01 17.04
N GLN A 222 15.60 -32.56 17.88
CA GLN A 222 15.68 -33.00 19.27
C GLN A 222 14.43 -32.65 20.09
N MET A 223 13.85 -31.47 19.85
CA MET A 223 12.60 -31.05 20.49
C MET A 223 11.40 -31.90 20.08
N ALA A 224 11.38 -32.45 18.86
CA ALA A 224 10.29 -33.30 18.37
C ALA A 224 10.41 -34.76 18.84
N GLU A 225 11.60 -35.19 19.26
CA GLU A 225 11.88 -36.53 19.78
C GLU A 225 11.66 -36.65 21.31
N THR A 226 11.30 -35.54 21.98
CA THR A 226 11.05 -35.45 23.43
C THR A 226 9.56 -35.43 23.73
#